data_AF-A0A521SB67-F1
#
_entry.id   AF-A0A521SB67-F1
#
_cell.length_a   1.000
_cell.length_b   1.000
_cell.length_c   1.000
_cell.angle_alpha   90.00
_cell.angle_beta   90.00
_cell.angle_gamma   90.00
#
_symmetry.space_group_name_H-M   'P 1'
#
loop_
_entity.id
_entity.type
_entity.pdbx_description
1 polymer ?
#
loop_
_entity_poly.entity_id
_entity_poly.type
_entity_poly.pdbx_seq_one_letter_code
_entity_poly.pdbx_strand_id
1 'polypeptide(L)' 'MKLNDADALEETYNQYALKFMQRAPYPTVKGLETVIEELAKRNSKAKGVDARSYVETRFIKELEESGYLAKLYGDKR' A
#
# COMPACT_ATOMS: atom_id res chain seq x y z
N MET A 1 -3.69 -15.25 18.34
CA MET A 1 -4.78 -15.09 17.36
C MET A 1 -4.76 -16.29 16.42
N LYS A 2 -5.82 -17.10 16.39
CA LYS A 2 -5.92 -18.23 15.46
C LYS A 2 -6.58 -17.72 14.18
N LEU A 3 -6.04 -18.05 13.01
CA LEU A 3 -6.56 -17.60 11.70
C LEU A 3 -7.91 -18.25 11.31
N ASN A 4 -8.54 -19.00 12.22
CA ASN A 4 -9.74 -19.80 11.95
C ASN A 4 -10.98 -19.22 12.64
N ASP A 5 -10.81 -18.12 13.39
CA ASP A 5 -11.88 -17.43 14.09
C ASP A 5 -12.30 -16.23 13.23
N ALA A 6 -13.42 -16.39 12.52
CA ALA A 6 -13.90 -15.41 11.55
C ALA A 6 -14.26 -14.08 12.22
N ASP A 7 -14.85 -14.12 13.42
CA ASP A 7 -15.27 -12.93 14.16
C ASP A 7 -14.03 -12.13 14.63
N ALA A 8 -13.02 -12.83 15.16
CA ALA A 8 -11.75 -12.20 15.55
C ALA A 8 -11.00 -11.60 14.35
N LEU A 9 -11.09 -12.22 13.17
CA LEU A 9 -10.51 -11.70 11.92
C LEU A 9 -11.26 -10.46 11.44
N GLU A 10 -12.59 -10.48 11.46
CA GLU A 10 -13.41 -9.34 11.07
C GLU A 10 -13.18 -8.16 12.01
N GLU A 11 -13.13 -8.39 13.32
CA GLU A 11 -12.82 -7.33 14.29
C GLU A 11 -11.43 -6.75 14.03
N THR A 12 -10.41 -7.60 13.83
CA THR A 12 -9.05 -7.14 13.54
C THR A 12 -9.01 -6.34 12.22
N TYR A 13 -9.72 -6.79 11.19
CA TYR A 13 -9.83 -6.06 9.92
C TYR A 13 -10.47 -4.69 10.13
N ASN A 14 -11.59 -4.62 10.85
CA ASN A 14 -12.32 -3.38 11.11
C ASN A 14 -11.52 -2.40 11.98
N GLN A 15 -10.78 -2.91 12.98
CA GLN A 15 -9.97 -2.06 13.87
C GLN A 15 -8.68 -1.59 13.21
N TYR A 16 -8.05 -2.40 12.36
CA TYR A 16 -6.73 -2.09 11.82
C TYR A 16 -6.72 -1.69 10.35
N ALA A 17 -7.34 -2.50 9.48
CA ALA A 17 -7.30 -2.25 8.04
C ALA A 17 -8.09 -0.99 7.68
N LEU A 18 -9.30 -0.82 8.20
CA LEU A 18 -10.14 0.35 7.87
C LEU A 18 -9.67 1.65 8.52
N LYS A 19 -9.00 1.59 9.67
CA LYS A 19 -8.59 2.78 10.44
C LYS A 19 -7.21 3.30 10.09
N PHE A 20 -6.26 2.42 9.81
CA PHE A 20 -4.85 2.81 9.65
C PHE A 20 -4.30 2.64 8.25
N MET A 21 -4.94 1.84 7.40
CA MET A 21 -4.51 1.69 6.01
C MET A 21 -5.16 2.76 5.13
N GLN A 22 -4.38 3.30 4.21
CA GLN A 22 -4.91 4.19 3.19
C GLN A 22 -5.83 3.40 2.25
N ARG A 23 -7.01 3.95 1.97
CA ARG A 23 -7.98 3.36 1.02
C ARG A 23 -7.39 3.23 -0.38
N ALA A 24 -6.69 4.26 -0.84
CA ALA A 24 -5.87 4.22 -2.05
C ALA A 24 -4.40 4.15 -1.63
N PRO A 25 -3.75 2.97 -1.70
CA PRO A 25 -2.38 2.81 -1.24
C PRO A 25 -1.40 3.31 -2.31
N TYR A 26 -1.31 4.64 -2.46
CA TYR A 26 -0.33 5.23 -3.35
C TYR A 26 1.09 5.01 -2.80
N PRO A 27 2.01 4.44 -3.59
CA PRO A 27 3.40 4.34 -3.19
C PRO A 27 4.01 5.75 -3.05
N THR A 28 4.86 5.93 -2.04
CA THR A 28 5.63 7.17 -1.89
C THR A 28 7.05 6.94 -2.37
N VAL A 29 7.57 7.87 -3.18
CA VAL A 29 8.96 7.83 -3.67
C VAL A 29 9.92 7.77 -2.49
N LYS A 30 9.70 8.62 -1.47
CA LYS A 30 10.53 8.69 -0.26
C LYS A 30 10.56 7.38 0.55
N GLY A 31 9.42 6.69 0.65
CA GLY A 31 9.36 5.39 1.31
C GLY A 31 10.22 4.37 0.58
N LEU A 32 10.18 4.38 -0.76
CA LEU A 32 10.99 3.48 -1.58
C LEU A 32 12.48 3.83 -1.55
N GLU A 33 12.83 5.12 -1.55
CA GLU A 33 14.21 5.60 -1.33
C GLU A 33 14.78 5.02 -0.04
N THR A 34 14.02 5.07 1.06
CA THR A 34 14.43 4.53 2.37
C THR A 34 14.74 3.02 2.28
N VAL A 35 13.90 2.27 1.56
CA VAL A 35 14.12 0.83 1.36
C VAL A 35 15.33 0.55 0.48
N ILE A 36 15.52 1.33 -0.60
CA ILE A 36 16.67 1.20 -1.50
C ILE A 36 17.98 1.50 -0.75
N GLU A 37 18.01 2.54 0.08
CA GLU A 37 19.16 2.88 0.93
C GLU A 37 19.51 1.74 1.89
N GLU A 38 18.50 1.15 2.55
CA GLU A 38 18.70 0.00 3.43
C GLU A 38 19.20 -1.23 2.66
N LEU A 39 18.68 -1.48 1.46
CA LEU A 39 19.15 -2.56 0.58
C LEU A 39 20.60 -2.32 0.12
N ALA A 40 20.97 -1.07 -0.17
CA ALA A 40 22.31 -0.70 -0.63
C ALA A 40 23.42 -1.01 0.38
N LYS A 41 23.09 -1.14 1.68
CA LYS A 41 24.03 -1.57 2.73
C LYS A 41 24.53 -3.00 2.54
N ARG A 42 23.71 -3.87 1.94
CA ARG A 42 23.99 -5.32 1.75
C ARG A 42 24.03 -5.76 0.29
N ASN A 43 23.56 -4.94 -0.64
CA ASN A 43 23.57 -5.22 -2.08
C ASN A 43 24.08 -4.00 -2.86
N SER A 44 25.29 -4.08 -3.41
CA SER A 44 25.89 -2.99 -4.17
C SER A 44 25.10 -2.59 -5.41
N LYS A 45 24.28 -3.49 -5.98
CA LYS A 45 23.42 -3.20 -7.14
C LYS A 45 22.29 -2.20 -6.83
N ALA A 46 21.94 -2.03 -5.55
CA ALA A 46 20.92 -1.07 -5.14
C ALA A 46 21.47 0.37 -5.00
N LYS A 47 22.79 0.57 -5.04
CA LYS A 47 23.38 1.91 -4.95
C LYS A 47 23.06 2.73 -6.19
N GLY A 48 22.56 3.95 -5.98
CA GLY A 48 22.26 4.89 -7.06
C GLY A 48 21.04 4.53 -7.91
N VAL A 49 20.25 3.53 -7.49
CA VAL A 49 18.98 3.23 -8.13
C VAL A 49 18.01 4.39 -7.93
N ASP A 50 17.43 4.90 -9.03
CA ASP A 50 16.36 5.90 -8.93
C ASP A 50 15.05 5.23 -8.50
N ALA A 51 14.59 5.56 -7.29
CA ALA A 51 13.33 5.07 -6.74
C ALA A 51 12.13 5.34 -7.66
N ARG A 52 12.13 6.46 -8.40
CA ARG A 52 11.02 6.84 -9.29
C ARG A 52 10.82 5.83 -10.42
N SER A 53 11.88 5.13 -10.84
CA SER A 53 11.80 4.11 -11.89
C SER A 53 11.02 2.86 -11.48
N TYR A 54 10.74 2.70 -10.18
CA TYR A 54 9.98 1.58 -9.60
C TYR A 54 8.61 2.00 -9.07
N VAL A 55 8.23 3.26 -9.23
CA VAL A 55 6.94 3.79 -8.78
C VAL A 55 5.98 3.83 -9.97
N GLU A 56 4.93 3.01 -9.90
CA GLU A 56 3.88 2.98 -10.90
C GLU A 56 2.52 3.28 -10.27
N THR A 57 2.04 4.51 -10.46
CA THR A 57 0.79 4.99 -9.85
C THR A 57 -0.43 4.84 -10.77
N ARG A 58 -0.23 4.54 -12.06
CA ARG A 58 -1.32 4.46 -13.05
C ARG A 58 -2.38 3.45 -12.65
N PHE A 59 -1.98 2.29 -12.13
CA PHE A 59 -2.93 1.24 -11.72
C PHE A 59 -3.88 1.70 -10.61
N ILE A 60 -3.36 2.38 -9.58
CA ILE A 60 -4.20 2.89 -8.48
C ILE A 60 -5.09 4.02 -8.99
N LYS A 61 -4.54 4.90 -9.83
CA LYS A 61 -5.27 5.99 -10.45
C LYS A 61 -6.44 5.48 -11.32
N GLU A 62 -6.24 4.46 -12.13
CA GLU A 62 -7.30 3.85 -12.95
C GLU A 62 -8.42 3.24 -12.08
N LEU A 63 -8.06 2.61 -10.95
CA LEU A 63 -9.04 2.08 -9.99
C LEU A 63 -9.82 3.19 -9.28
N GLU A 64 -9.17 4.32 -9.02
CA GLU A 64 -9.81 5.51 -8.45
C GLU A 64 -10.76 6.17 -9.46
N GLU A 65 -10.29 6.43 -10.68
CA GLU A 65 -11.04 7.08 -11.76
C GLU A 65 -12.24 6.24 -12.24
N SER A 66 -12.11 4.91 -12.25
CA SER A 66 -13.24 4.00 -12.53
C SER A 66 -14.31 3.99 -11.44
N GLY A 67 -14.04 4.62 -10.28
CA GLY A 67 -14.92 4.60 -9.11
C GLY A 67 -14.91 3.28 -8.36
N TYR A 68 -14.02 2.33 -8.70
CA TYR A 68 -13.92 1.04 -8.05
C TYR A 68 -13.56 1.20 -6.56
N LEU A 69 -12.57 2.04 -6.23
CA LEU A 69 -12.17 2.27 -4.84
C LEU A 69 -13.30 2.87 -4.00
N ALA A 70 -14.04 3.83 -4.55
CA ALA A 70 -15.19 4.44 -3.87
C ALA A 70 -16.29 3.39 -3.58
N LYS A 71 -16.57 2.51 -4.54
CA LYS A 71 -17.53 1.40 -4.37
C LYS A 71 -17.05 0.37 -3.35
N LEU A 72 -15.77 0.02 -3.38
CA LEU A 72 -15.16 -0.95 -2.46
C LEU A 72 -15.23 -0.48 -1.00
N TYR A 73 -14.94 0.80 -0.75
CA TYR A 73 -14.90 1.37 0.59
C TYR A 73 -16.21 2.04 1.05
N GLY A 74 -17.25 2.03 0.21
CA GLY A 74 -18.57 2.54 0.57
C GLY A 74 -18.64 4.06 0.73
N ASP A 75 -17.79 4.83 0.02
CA ASP A 75 -17.95 6.28 -0.06
C ASP A 75 -19.24 6.57 -0.84
N LYS A 76 -20.31 6.87 -0.10
CA LYS A 76 -21.50 7.50 -0.67
C LYS A 76 -21.09 8.89 -1.12
N ARG A 77 -20.94 9.08 -2.43
CA ARG A 77 -20.89 10.42 -3.04
C ARG A 77 -22.10 11.25 -2.62
#